data_AF-A0A0K2ZN77-F1
#
_entry.id   AF-A0A0K2ZN77-F1
#
_cell.length_a   1.000
_cell.length_b   1.000
_cell.length_c   1.000
_cell.angle_alpha   90.00
_cell.angle_beta   90.00
_cell.angle_gamma   90.00
#
_symmetry.space_group_name_H-M   'P 1'
#
loop_
_entity.id
_entity.type
_entity.pdbx_description
1 polymer ?
#
loop_
_entity_poly.entity_id
_entity_poly.type
_entity_poly.pdbx_seq_one_letter_code
_entity_poly.pdbx_strand_id
1 'polypeptide(L)'
;MPAPTQAARDLRDPGHPGHAEFSKTLREVHYMEAGRGIASGPHSEKVAAALLVHGEREGLRITNVAMGPDGQVQGLQRFSAFDPPKTVQVDPRQAQSVEMHDYASQWAQLRSPHLAGHAAPAERTPEQAQGIAALSAADQAMFARIRQEVPAHIGDDHVAQAMLHAKQAGIDDAGKIDRVMMAGDALWVAGTTPGFRASTDLTQPAAPVQETVQQAQTLNQQREQQVALEAQQRQQEGPGGRGAPVMG
;
A
#
# COMPACT_ATOMS: atom_id res chain seq x y z
N MET A 1 19.69 6.63 -14.43
CA MET A 1 19.09 6.78 -13.09
C MET A 1 17.66 7.22 -13.29
N PRO A 2 16.63 6.52 -12.78
CA PRO A 2 15.28 7.09 -12.80
C PRO A 2 15.25 8.23 -11.77
N ALA A 3 14.68 9.36 -12.17
CA ALA A 3 14.45 10.49 -11.29
C ALA A 3 13.47 10.08 -10.18
N PRO A 4 13.62 10.57 -8.94
CA PRO A 4 12.63 10.33 -7.89
C PRO A 4 11.31 10.97 -8.33
N THR A 5 10.25 10.16 -8.38
CA THR A 5 8.92 10.61 -8.79
C THR A 5 8.43 11.62 -7.75
N GLN A 6 8.38 12.89 -8.11
CA GLN A 6 7.55 13.87 -7.42
C GLN A 6 6.14 13.28 -7.35
N ALA A 7 5.50 13.31 -6.18
CA ALA A 7 4.14 12.80 -6.05
C ALA A 7 3.31 13.38 -7.19
N ALA A 8 2.77 12.49 -8.04
CA ALA A 8 1.99 12.92 -9.19
C ALA A 8 0.91 13.88 -8.69
N ARG A 9 0.67 14.96 -9.42
CA ARG A 9 -0.19 16.07 -8.95
C ARG A 9 -1.66 15.85 -9.26
N ASP A 10 -1.99 14.75 -9.92
CA ASP A 10 -3.31 14.42 -10.44
C ASP A 10 -3.70 13.00 -10.01
N LEU A 11 -4.91 12.82 -9.48
CA LEU A 11 -5.44 11.50 -9.08
C LEU A 11 -5.60 10.53 -10.27
N ARG A 12 -5.67 11.07 -11.49
CA ARG A 12 -5.80 10.29 -12.72
C ARG A 12 -4.48 9.67 -13.16
N ASP A 13 -3.35 10.16 -12.65
CA ASP A 13 -2.04 9.63 -13.00
C ASP A 13 -1.82 8.26 -12.32
N PRO A 14 -1.43 7.21 -13.06
CA PRO A 14 -1.17 5.89 -12.47
C PRO A 14 -0.07 5.88 -11.40
N GLY A 15 0.82 6.87 -11.40
CA GLY A 15 1.86 7.04 -10.39
C GLY A 15 1.39 7.77 -9.13
N HIS A 16 0.15 8.26 -9.07
CA HIS A 16 -0.39 8.91 -7.88
C HIS A 16 -0.75 7.85 -6.82
N PRO A 17 -0.35 8.02 -5.54
CA PRO A 17 -0.64 7.03 -4.49
C PRO A 17 -2.15 6.75 -4.28
N GLY A 18 -2.99 7.75 -4.49
CA GLY A 18 -4.47 7.63 -4.47
C GLY A 18 -5.13 7.15 -5.77
N HIS A 19 -4.37 6.85 -6.83
CA HIS A 19 -4.93 6.50 -8.15
C HIS A 19 -5.77 5.23 -8.13
N ALA A 20 -5.36 4.22 -7.37
CA ALA A 20 -6.06 2.94 -7.33
C ALA A 20 -7.45 3.08 -6.68
N GLU A 21 -7.55 3.84 -5.59
CA GLU A 21 -8.80 4.17 -4.91
C GLU A 21 -9.68 5.09 -5.75
N PHE A 22 -9.08 6.09 -6.41
CA PHE A 22 -9.77 6.95 -7.36
C PHE A 22 -10.39 6.13 -8.50
N SER A 23 -9.62 5.26 -9.15
CA SER A 23 -10.08 4.45 -10.28
C SER A 23 -11.21 3.49 -9.90
N LYS A 24 -11.20 2.97 -8.67
CA LYS A 24 -12.31 2.16 -8.13
C LYS A 24 -13.56 3.01 -7.92
N THR A 25 -13.41 4.19 -7.30
CA THR A 25 -14.52 5.10 -7.06
C THR A 25 -15.13 5.59 -8.37
N LEU A 26 -14.30 5.92 -9.36
CA LEU A 26 -14.73 6.33 -10.69
C LEU A 26 -15.53 5.25 -11.41
N ARG A 27 -15.09 3.99 -11.30
CA ARG A 27 -15.84 2.85 -11.84
C ARG A 27 -17.25 2.77 -11.25
N GLU A 28 -17.39 2.96 -9.93
CA GLU A 28 -18.70 2.96 -9.27
C GLU A 28 -19.58 4.14 -9.70
N VAL A 29 -18.97 5.32 -9.91
CA VAL A 29 -19.68 6.48 -10.48
C VAL A 29 -20.21 6.15 -11.88
N HIS A 30 -19.39 5.55 -12.75
CA HIS A 30 -19.84 5.15 -14.09
C HIS A 30 -20.98 4.12 -14.05
N TYR A 31 -20.93 3.15 -13.14
CA TYR A 31 -22.03 2.19 -12.97
C TYR A 31 -23.33 2.87 -12.52
N MET A 32 -23.22 3.81 -11.59
CA MET A 32 -24.34 4.60 -11.11
C MET A 32 -24.94 5.48 -12.23
N GLU A 33 -24.11 6.13 -13.03
CA GLU A 33 -24.54 6.94 -14.18
C GLU A 33 -25.22 6.10 -15.26
N ALA A 34 -24.64 4.96 -15.63
CA ALA A 34 -25.21 4.03 -16.60
C ALA A 34 -26.60 3.54 -16.17
N GLY A 35 -26.78 3.22 -14.89
CA GLY A 35 -28.08 2.84 -14.31
C GLY A 35 -29.13 3.96 -14.33
N ARG A 36 -28.72 5.21 -14.53
CA ARG A 36 -29.57 6.40 -14.64
C ARG A 36 -29.69 6.93 -16.07
N GLY A 37 -29.02 6.32 -17.05
CA GLY A 37 -28.96 6.81 -18.42
C GLY A 37 -28.15 8.11 -18.58
N ILE A 38 -27.24 8.39 -17.65
CA ILE A 38 -26.30 9.52 -17.72
C ILE A 38 -25.04 9.03 -18.43
N ALA A 39 -24.53 9.79 -19.39
CA ALA A 39 -23.29 9.46 -20.08
C ALA A 39 -22.09 9.89 -19.24
N SER A 40 -21.15 8.97 -19.00
CA SER A 40 -19.93 9.25 -18.25
C SER A 40 -18.98 10.22 -18.98
N GLY A 41 -18.20 10.99 -18.22
CA GLY A 41 -17.24 11.94 -18.77
C GLY A 41 -16.42 12.69 -17.71
N PRO A 42 -15.88 13.89 -18.03
CA PRO A 42 -15.06 14.67 -17.10
C PRO A 42 -15.76 15.01 -15.76
N HIS A 43 -17.09 15.10 -15.78
CA HIS A 43 -17.86 15.33 -14.56
C HIS A 43 -17.80 14.13 -13.61
N SER A 44 -17.80 12.91 -14.14
CA SER A 44 -17.67 11.65 -13.40
C SER A 44 -16.34 11.60 -12.65
N GLU A 45 -15.25 12.06 -13.28
CA GLU A 45 -13.92 12.16 -12.66
C GLU A 45 -13.96 13.09 -11.43
N LYS A 46 -14.57 14.27 -11.56
CA LYS A 46 -14.69 15.24 -10.45
C LYS A 46 -15.56 14.71 -9.31
N VAL A 47 -16.69 14.06 -9.63
CA VAL A 47 -17.55 13.44 -8.63
C VAL A 47 -16.81 12.31 -7.91
N ALA A 48 -16.08 11.48 -8.63
CA ALA A 48 -15.27 10.40 -8.04
C ALA A 48 -14.16 10.94 -7.13
N ALA A 49 -13.45 11.99 -7.57
CA ALA A 49 -12.41 12.64 -6.77
C ALA A 49 -12.97 13.26 -5.49
N ALA A 50 -14.12 13.93 -5.58
CA ALA A 50 -14.82 14.48 -4.42
C ALA A 50 -15.27 13.40 -3.44
N LEU A 51 -15.88 12.31 -3.94
CA LEU A 51 -16.27 11.17 -3.10
C LEU A 51 -15.07 10.52 -2.41
N LEU A 52 -13.94 10.41 -3.11
CA LEU A 52 -12.71 9.88 -2.54
C LEU A 52 -12.19 10.75 -1.39
N VAL A 53 -12.12 12.07 -1.58
CA VAL A 53 -11.67 13.01 -0.54
C VAL A 53 -12.61 13.02 0.66
N HIS A 54 -13.93 13.05 0.43
CA HIS A 54 -14.92 13.01 1.50
C HIS A 54 -14.89 11.66 2.24
N GLY A 55 -14.74 10.56 1.51
CA GLY A 55 -14.55 9.23 2.08
C GLY A 55 -13.32 9.18 2.98
N GLU A 56 -12.17 9.65 2.49
CA GLU A 56 -10.93 9.67 3.27
C GLU A 56 -11.06 10.51 4.54
N ARG A 57 -11.72 11.68 4.47
CA ARG A 57 -11.96 12.55 5.62
C ARG A 57 -12.79 11.88 6.72
N GLU A 58 -13.78 11.08 6.33
CA GLU A 58 -14.67 10.36 7.25
C GLU A 58 -14.14 8.96 7.62
N GLY A 59 -12.96 8.58 7.13
CA GLY A 59 -12.39 7.23 7.32
C GLY A 59 -13.20 6.12 6.62
N LEU A 60 -13.90 6.46 5.54
CA LEU A 60 -14.76 5.60 4.75
C LEU A 60 -14.12 5.24 3.41
N ARG A 61 -13.93 3.94 3.18
CA ARG A 61 -13.61 3.37 1.87
C ARG A 61 -14.88 3.15 1.08
N ILE A 62 -15.02 3.91 -0.01
CA ILE A 62 -16.16 3.81 -0.91
C ILE A 62 -16.15 2.46 -1.61
N THR A 63 -17.26 1.73 -1.49
CA THR A 63 -17.47 0.41 -2.10
C THR A 63 -18.52 0.44 -3.19
N ASN A 64 -19.50 1.34 -3.08
CA ASN A 64 -20.60 1.52 -4.02
C ASN A 64 -20.93 3.01 -4.10
N VAL A 65 -21.51 3.44 -5.21
CA VAL A 65 -22.01 4.80 -5.39
C VAL A 65 -23.47 4.76 -5.81
N ALA A 66 -24.29 5.65 -5.25
CA ALA A 66 -25.69 5.80 -5.62
C ALA A 66 -26.04 7.29 -5.73
N MET A 67 -27.06 7.62 -6.53
CA MET A 67 -27.62 8.97 -6.58
C MET A 67 -28.92 9.03 -5.80
N GLY A 68 -29.02 9.99 -4.88
CA GLY A 68 -30.21 10.28 -4.09
C GLY A 68 -31.33 10.95 -4.91
N PRO A 69 -32.56 11.01 -4.38
CA PRO A 69 -33.69 11.68 -5.03
C PRO A 69 -33.51 13.21 -5.14
N ASP A 70 -32.62 13.76 -4.32
CA ASP A 70 -32.18 15.16 -4.28
C ASP A 70 -31.08 15.49 -5.31
N GLY A 71 -30.65 14.50 -6.10
CA GLY A 71 -29.56 14.65 -7.07
C GLY A 71 -28.16 14.66 -6.45
N GLN A 72 -28.05 14.45 -5.14
CA GLN A 72 -26.75 14.28 -4.48
C GLN A 72 -26.18 12.90 -4.79
N VAL A 73 -24.87 12.82 -4.96
CA VAL A 73 -24.18 11.54 -5.15
C VAL A 73 -23.67 11.06 -3.81
N GLN A 74 -24.00 9.82 -3.47
CA GLN A 74 -23.69 9.18 -2.20
C GLN A 74 -22.67 8.07 -2.41
N GLY A 75 -21.53 8.17 -1.74
CA GLY A 75 -20.56 7.10 -1.63
C GLY A 75 -20.86 6.24 -0.41
N LEU A 76 -21.00 4.93 -0.58
CA LEU A 76 -21.36 4.01 0.49
C LEU A 76 -20.19 3.08 0.82
N GLN A 77 -19.93 2.89 2.12
CA GLN A 77 -19.12 1.81 2.65
C GLN A 77 -20.03 0.76 3.28
N ARG A 78 -19.99 -0.47 2.74
CA ARG A 78 -20.69 -1.62 3.33
C ARG A 78 -19.85 -2.88 3.14
N PHE A 79 -19.38 -3.47 4.23
CA PHE A 79 -18.58 -4.70 4.22
C PHE A 79 -19.44 -5.97 4.23
N SER A 80 -20.64 -5.90 4.82
CA SER A 80 -21.61 -6.98 4.89
C SER A 80 -23.02 -6.47 4.56
N ALA A 81 -23.85 -7.31 3.95
CA ALA A 81 -25.25 -6.96 3.65
C ALA A 81 -26.08 -6.67 4.92
N PHE A 82 -25.60 -7.13 6.08
CA PHE A 82 -26.25 -6.95 7.38
C PHE A 82 -25.80 -5.68 8.12
N ASP A 83 -24.75 -5.01 7.67
CA ASP A 83 -24.29 -3.78 8.29
C ASP A 83 -25.05 -2.56 7.74
N PRO A 84 -25.43 -1.59 8.59
CA PRO A 84 -25.96 -0.33 8.10
C PRO A 84 -24.88 0.37 7.27
N PRO A 85 -25.19 0.80 6.04
CA PRO A 85 -24.20 1.45 5.19
C PRO A 85 -23.79 2.79 5.80
N LYS A 86 -22.48 3.04 5.88
CA LYS A 86 -21.96 4.38 6.16
C LYS A 86 -21.88 5.14 4.85
N THR A 87 -22.32 6.39 4.83
CA THR A 87 -22.45 7.16 3.60
C THR A 87 -21.77 8.51 3.70
N VAL A 88 -21.11 8.93 2.63
CA VAL A 88 -20.73 10.32 2.39
C VAL A 88 -21.55 10.86 1.22
N GLN A 89 -21.87 12.15 1.26
CA GLN A 89 -22.63 12.82 0.20
C GLN A 89 -21.79 13.92 -0.43
N VAL A 90 -21.94 14.08 -1.73
CA VAL A 90 -21.27 15.09 -2.55
C VAL A 90 -22.29 15.72 -3.50
N ASP A 91 -22.31 17.06 -3.56
CA ASP A 91 -23.06 17.79 -4.58
C ASP A 91 -22.25 17.76 -5.89
N PRO A 92 -22.77 17.16 -6.97
CA PRO A 92 -22.05 17.08 -8.24
C PRO A 92 -21.68 18.45 -8.83
N ARG A 93 -22.50 19.49 -8.60
CA ARG A 93 -22.25 20.85 -9.09
C ARG A 93 -21.11 21.50 -8.33
N GLN A 94 -21.07 21.30 -7.01
CA GLN A 94 -19.93 21.74 -6.22
C GLN A 94 -18.67 20.99 -6.64
N ALA A 95 -18.78 19.68 -6.92
CA ALA A 95 -17.64 18.89 -7.37
C ALA A 95 -17.00 19.41 -8.67
N GLN A 96 -17.82 19.94 -9.59
CA GLN A 96 -17.31 20.54 -10.83
C GLN A 96 -16.52 21.84 -10.60
N SER A 97 -16.77 22.55 -9.49
CA SER A 97 -16.15 23.85 -9.21
C SER A 97 -14.73 23.78 -8.65
N VAL A 98 -14.26 22.59 -8.28
CA VAL A 98 -12.94 22.36 -7.67
C VAL A 98 -11.99 21.75 -8.68
N GLU A 99 -10.72 22.15 -8.69
CA GLU A 99 -9.72 21.60 -9.61
C GLU A 99 -9.27 20.19 -9.22
N MET A 100 -8.85 19.38 -10.21
CA MET A 100 -8.44 17.99 -9.93
C MET A 100 -7.19 17.95 -9.04
N HIS A 101 -6.28 18.91 -9.24
CA HIS A 101 -5.09 19.08 -8.42
C HIS A 101 -5.44 19.40 -6.95
N ASP A 102 -6.52 20.12 -6.70
CA ASP A 102 -6.96 20.44 -5.34
C ASP A 102 -7.51 19.19 -4.64
N TYR A 103 -8.22 18.32 -5.37
CA TYR A 103 -8.65 17.03 -4.83
C TYR A 103 -7.47 16.11 -4.53
N ALA A 104 -6.48 16.05 -5.44
CA ALA A 104 -5.26 15.28 -5.24
C ALA A 104 -4.52 15.73 -3.97
N SER A 105 -4.33 17.04 -3.81
CA SER A 105 -3.66 17.65 -2.65
C SER A 105 -4.42 17.42 -1.35
N GLN A 106 -5.74 17.60 -1.35
CA GLN A 106 -6.59 17.33 -0.18
C GLN A 106 -6.55 15.85 0.22
N TRP A 107 -6.66 14.93 -0.75
CA TRP A 107 -6.56 13.50 -0.48
C TRP A 107 -5.21 13.15 0.13
N ALA A 108 -4.12 13.65 -0.47
CA ALA A 108 -2.77 13.39 0.01
C ALA A 108 -2.60 13.86 1.47
N GLN A 109 -3.06 15.07 1.79
CA GLN A 109 -2.99 15.63 3.14
C GLN A 109 -3.82 14.85 4.16
N LEU A 110 -5.02 14.40 3.79
CA LEU A 110 -5.87 13.57 4.66
C LEU A 110 -5.25 12.19 4.90
N ARG A 111 -4.64 11.61 3.87
CA ARG A 111 -4.00 10.29 3.96
C ARG A 111 -2.73 10.33 4.80
N SER A 112 -1.83 11.27 4.52
CA SER A 112 -0.58 11.44 5.26
C SER A 112 0.06 12.82 4.98
N PRO A 113 0.53 13.54 6.00
CA PRO A 113 1.26 14.80 5.78
C PRO A 113 2.51 14.60 4.91
N HIS A 114 3.13 13.41 4.95
CA HIS A 114 4.29 13.03 4.15
C HIS A 114 3.96 12.84 2.65
N LEU A 115 2.68 12.74 2.26
CA LEU A 115 2.29 12.73 0.84
C LEU A 115 2.07 14.13 0.27
N ALA A 116 1.61 15.06 1.11
CA ALA A 116 1.41 16.46 0.73
C ALA A 116 2.72 17.27 0.73
N GLY A 117 3.71 16.82 1.49
CA GLY A 117 4.99 17.48 1.66
C GLY A 117 5.84 17.52 0.39
N HIS A 118 6.21 18.73 -0.03
CA HIS A 118 7.25 18.99 -1.03
C HIS A 118 8.64 19.07 -0.38
N ALA A 119 8.89 18.24 0.65
CA ALA A 119 10.20 18.20 1.28
C ALA A 119 11.27 17.77 0.27
N ALA A 120 12.47 18.32 0.41
CA ALA A 120 13.59 17.97 -0.45
C ALA A 120 13.85 16.45 -0.37
N PRO A 121 14.20 15.80 -1.51
CA PRO A 121 14.59 14.40 -1.49
C PRO A 121 15.67 14.16 -0.44
N ALA A 122 15.53 13.07 0.32
CA ALA A 122 16.57 12.67 1.25
C ALA A 122 17.79 12.24 0.44
N GLU A 123 18.94 12.86 0.73
CA GLU A 123 20.20 12.50 0.10
C GLU A 123 20.66 11.14 0.63
N ARG A 124 21.07 10.26 -0.30
CA ARG A 124 21.68 8.98 0.06
C ARG A 124 23.13 9.21 0.41
N THR A 125 23.51 8.88 1.65
CA THR A 125 24.91 8.93 2.06
C THR A 125 25.71 7.74 1.51
N PRO A 126 27.04 7.85 1.38
CA PRO A 126 27.88 6.73 0.96
C PRO A 126 27.74 5.50 1.87
N GLU A 127 27.59 5.71 3.18
CA GLU A 127 27.43 4.65 4.17
C GLU A 127 26.10 3.90 3.97
N GLN A 128 25.01 4.63 3.68
CA GLN A 128 23.73 4.02 3.34
C GLN A 128 23.83 3.23 2.02
N ALA A 129 24.50 3.78 1.01
CA ALA A 129 24.70 3.09 -0.27
C ALA A 129 25.47 1.76 -0.09
N GLN A 130 26.53 1.77 0.72
CA GLN A 130 27.30 0.56 1.05
C GLN A 130 26.46 -0.44 1.84
N GLY A 131 25.67 0.01 2.81
CA GLY A 131 24.75 -0.84 3.57
C GLY A 131 23.70 -1.51 2.68
N ILE A 132 23.04 -0.76 1.80
CA ILE A 132 22.08 -1.30 0.83
C ILE A 132 22.75 -2.32 -0.10
N ALA A 133 23.98 -2.05 -0.56
CA ALA A 133 24.74 -2.97 -1.41
C ALA A 133 25.14 -4.27 -0.69
N ALA A 134 25.21 -4.27 0.65
CA ALA A 134 25.52 -5.44 1.46
C ALA A 134 24.29 -6.32 1.78
N LEU A 135 23.08 -5.89 1.43
CA LEU A 135 21.87 -6.72 1.52
C LEU A 135 21.95 -7.92 0.58
N SER A 136 21.21 -8.99 0.89
CA SER A 136 21.02 -10.10 -0.06
C SER A 136 20.29 -9.62 -1.33
N ALA A 137 20.41 -10.33 -2.45
CA ALA A 137 19.74 -9.95 -3.69
C ALA A 137 18.20 -9.83 -3.53
N ALA A 138 17.60 -10.71 -2.72
CA ALA A 138 16.17 -10.68 -2.41
C ALA A 138 15.81 -9.43 -1.57
N ASP A 139 16.61 -9.13 -0.55
CA ASP A 139 16.39 -7.96 0.30
C ASP A 139 16.62 -6.64 -0.47
N GLN A 140 17.61 -6.59 -1.37
CA GLN A 140 17.81 -5.45 -2.28
C GLN A 140 16.59 -5.23 -3.18
N ALA A 141 15.99 -6.30 -3.70
CA ALA A 141 14.78 -6.20 -4.51
C ALA A 141 13.59 -5.69 -3.68
N MET A 142 13.44 -6.15 -2.43
CA MET A 142 12.42 -5.64 -1.51
C MET A 142 12.62 -4.15 -1.19
N PHE A 143 13.85 -3.76 -0.84
CA PHE A 143 14.20 -2.37 -0.58
C PHE A 143 13.86 -1.48 -1.77
N ALA A 144 14.28 -1.88 -2.99
CA ALA A 144 14.00 -1.13 -4.20
C ALA A 144 12.50 -1.02 -4.48
N ARG A 145 11.74 -2.10 -4.28
CA ARG A 145 10.29 -2.12 -4.43
C ARG A 145 9.60 -1.14 -3.48
N ILE A 146 10.00 -1.11 -2.20
CA ILE A 146 9.45 -0.18 -1.22
C ILE A 146 9.85 1.25 -1.57
N ARG A 147 11.13 1.49 -1.88
CA ARG A 147 11.64 2.85 -2.19
C ARG A 147 10.92 3.51 -3.35
N GLN A 148 10.47 2.72 -4.35
CA GLN A 148 9.74 3.22 -5.52
C GLN A 148 8.37 3.83 -5.19
N GLU A 149 7.72 3.36 -4.13
CA GLU A 149 6.38 3.83 -3.72
C GLU A 149 6.44 4.84 -2.56
N VAL A 150 7.59 4.98 -1.92
CA VAL A 150 7.80 5.90 -0.80
C VAL A 150 8.24 7.27 -1.31
N PRO A 151 7.69 8.38 -0.76
CA PRO A 151 8.10 9.73 -1.12
C PRO A 151 9.62 9.96 -1.02
N ALA A 152 10.15 10.78 -1.92
CA ALA A 152 11.61 10.96 -2.07
C ALA A 152 12.29 11.53 -0.81
N HIS A 153 11.59 12.32 0.00
CA HIS A 153 12.12 12.92 1.22
C HIS A 153 12.18 11.97 2.42
N ILE A 154 11.55 10.81 2.35
CA ILE A 154 11.72 9.77 3.37
C ILE A 154 13.07 9.10 3.12
N GLY A 155 13.92 9.15 4.16
CA GLY A 155 15.29 8.63 4.11
C GLY A 155 15.35 7.12 3.92
N ASP A 156 16.47 6.66 3.36
CA ASP A 156 16.69 5.24 3.08
C ASP A 156 16.76 4.40 4.37
N ASP A 157 17.11 4.97 5.52
CA ASP A 157 17.06 4.30 6.83
C ASP A 157 15.64 3.82 7.17
N HIS A 158 14.62 4.67 7.00
CA HIS A 158 13.21 4.29 7.22
C HIS A 158 12.75 3.22 6.22
N VAL A 159 13.20 3.32 4.97
CA VAL A 159 12.86 2.35 3.92
C VAL A 159 13.47 0.99 4.22
N ALA A 160 14.72 0.96 4.67
CA ALA A 160 15.38 -0.27 5.12
C ALA A 160 14.65 -0.86 6.34
N GLN A 161 14.29 -0.03 7.32
CA GLN A 161 13.54 -0.50 8.49
C GLN A 161 12.17 -1.07 8.11
N ALA A 162 11.45 -0.44 7.18
CA ALA A 162 10.19 -0.98 6.65
C ALA A 162 10.37 -2.31 5.92
N MET A 163 11.45 -2.49 5.15
CA MET A 163 11.80 -3.77 4.55
C MET A 163 12.01 -4.84 5.63
N LEU A 164 12.75 -4.52 6.70
CA LEU A 164 12.98 -5.45 7.81
C LEU A 164 11.69 -5.83 8.53
N HIS A 165 10.83 -4.86 8.85
CA HIS A 165 9.53 -5.13 9.47
C HIS A 165 8.63 -5.99 8.56
N ALA A 166 8.63 -5.73 7.24
CA ALA A 166 7.90 -6.54 6.27
C ALA A 166 8.37 -8.00 6.30
N LYS A 167 9.68 -8.20 6.35
CA LYS A 167 10.30 -9.53 6.44
C LYS A 167 9.91 -10.26 7.71
N GLN A 168 9.96 -9.58 8.85
CA GLN A 168 9.53 -10.11 10.16
C GLN A 168 8.03 -10.47 10.16
N ALA A 169 7.21 -9.72 9.42
CA ALA A 169 5.78 -10.00 9.24
C ALA A 169 5.49 -11.12 8.23
N GLY A 170 6.51 -11.79 7.67
CA GLY A 170 6.35 -12.89 6.72
C GLY A 170 6.33 -12.49 5.24
N ILE A 171 6.53 -11.20 4.94
CA ILE A 171 6.68 -10.67 3.58
C ILE A 171 8.17 -10.66 3.26
N ASP A 172 8.70 -11.78 2.79
CA ASP A 172 10.14 -12.07 2.71
C ASP A 172 10.75 -12.00 1.31
N ASP A 173 9.95 -11.58 0.33
CA ASP A 173 10.35 -11.41 -1.06
C ASP A 173 9.61 -10.21 -1.68
N ALA A 174 10.24 -9.56 -2.66
CA ALA A 174 9.68 -8.39 -3.33
C ALA A 174 8.34 -8.70 -4.04
N GLY A 175 8.19 -9.90 -4.59
CA GLY A 175 6.96 -10.38 -5.22
C GLY A 175 5.82 -10.67 -4.23
N LYS A 176 6.12 -10.73 -2.92
CA LYS A 176 5.10 -10.84 -1.86
C LYS A 176 4.59 -9.49 -1.39
N ILE A 177 5.13 -8.38 -1.86
CA ILE A 177 4.63 -7.04 -1.55
C ILE A 177 3.46 -6.74 -2.50
N ASP A 178 2.24 -6.65 -1.94
CA ASP A 178 1.05 -6.23 -2.70
C ASP A 178 1.11 -4.73 -2.97
N ARG A 179 1.39 -3.94 -1.93
CA ARG A 179 1.44 -2.48 -1.99
C ARG A 179 2.20 -1.87 -0.83
N VAL A 180 2.66 -0.65 -1.05
CA VAL A 180 3.20 0.23 -0.02
C VAL A 180 2.32 1.46 0.09
N MET A 181 1.99 1.88 1.31
CA MET A 181 1.10 3.02 1.53
C MET A 181 1.53 3.84 2.74
N MET A 182 1.18 5.11 2.72
CA MET A 182 1.34 6.02 3.85
C MET A 182 -0.01 6.21 4.52
N ALA A 183 -0.07 6.21 5.85
CA ALA A 183 -1.27 6.53 6.61
C ALA A 183 -0.88 7.26 7.90
N GLY A 184 -1.30 8.51 8.04
CA GLY A 184 -0.79 9.40 9.08
C GLY A 184 0.73 9.48 8.99
N ASP A 185 1.42 9.20 10.10
CA ASP A 185 2.89 9.16 10.18
C ASP A 185 3.48 7.76 10.03
N ALA A 186 2.71 6.79 9.54
CA ALA A 186 3.18 5.43 9.36
C ALA A 186 3.32 5.05 7.88
N LEU A 187 4.43 4.38 7.57
CA LEU A 187 4.67 3.65 6.34
C LEU A 187 4.20 2.20 6.51
N TRP A 188 3.26 1.77 5.68
CA TRP A 188 2.71 0.42 5.70
C TRP A 188 3.15 -0.38 4.48
N VAL A 189 3.56 -1.62 4.71
CA VAL A 189 3.85 -2.61 3.66
C VAL A 189 2.85 -3.75 3.82
N ALA A 190 2.01 -3.96 2.81
CA ALA A 190 1.02 -5.03 2.81
C ALA A 190 1.47 -6.17 1.91
N GLY A 191 1.29 -7.40 2.39
CA GLY A 191 1.60 -8.61 1.66
C GLY A 191 0.49 -9.04 0.71
N THR A 192 0.84 -9.85 -0.30
CA THR A 192 -0.13 -10.49 -1.21
C THR A 192 -0.99 -11.53 -0.51
N THR A 193 -0.46 -12.17 0.54
CA THR A 193 -1.23 -13.05 1.42
C THR A 193 -2.03 -12.22 2.43
N PRO A 194 -3.37 -12.36 2.49
CA PRO A 194 -4.20 -11.64 3.45
C PRO A 194 -3.70 -11.84 4.89
N GLY A 195 -3.60 -10.74 5.63
CA GLY A 195 -3.17 -10.73 7.03
C GLY A 195 -1.70 -10.37 7.25
N PHE A 196 -0.83 -10.56 6.26
CA PHE A 196 0.55 -10.08 6.36
C PHE A 196 0.64 -8.59 6.08
N ARG A 197 1.05 -7.83 7.09
CA ARG A 197 1.28 -6.39 7.01
C ARG A 197 2.33 -5.97 8.01
N ALA A 198 3.11 -4.97 7.66
CA ALA A 198 4.06 -4.32 8.53
C ALA A 198 3.80 -2.81 8.53
N SER A 199 4.12 -2.17 9.65
CA SER A 199 4.06 -0.72 9.83
C SER A 199 5.39 -0.22 10.37
N THR A 200 5.83 0.94 9.89
CA THR A 200 7.00 1.66 10.37
C THR A 200 6.58 3.08 10.69
N ASP A 201 6.80 3.49 11.93
CA ASP A 201 6.54 4.86 12.39
C ASP A 201 7.64 5.79 11.88
N LEU A 202 7.25 6.87 11.22
CA LEU A 202 8.16 7.87 10.62
C LEU A 202 8.45 9.04 11.55
N THR A 203 7.78 9.11 12.71
CA THR A 203 8.09 10.12 13.75
C THR A 203 9.27 9.71 14.63
N GLN A 204 9.57 8.42 14.67
CA GLN A 204 10.68 7.88 15.43
C GLN A 204 11.96 7.92 14.60
N PRO A 205 13.14 8.14 15.20
CA PRO A 205 14.39 8.04 14.47
C PRO A 205 14.56 6.61 13.92
N ALA A 206 14.83 6.50 12.62
CA ALA A 206 15.13 5.22 12.00
C ALA A 206 16.47 4.66 12.49
N ALA A 207 16.53 3.33 12.60
CA ALA A 207 17.81 2.65 12.79
C ALA A 207 18.69 2.82 11.54
N PRO A 208 20.02 2.99 11.69
CA PRO A 208 20.92 3.08 10.54
C PRO A 208 20.79 1.87 9.61
N VAL A 209 20.91 2.08 8.29
CA VAL A 209 20.86 0.99 7.30
C VAL A 209 21.77 -0.19 7.69
N GLN A 210 22.97 0.07 8.23
CA GLN A 210 23.93 -1.00 8.57
C GLN A 210 23.42 -1.93 9.66
N GLU A 211 22.69 -1.39 10.64
CA GLU A 211 22.08 -2.19 11.69
C GLU A 211 20.94 -3.04 11.11
N THR A 212 20.11 -2.42 10.28
CA THR A 212 19.03 -3.11 9.57
C THR A 212 19.55 -4.26 8.70
N VAL A 213 20.67 -4.05 8.00
CA VAL A 213 21.33 -5.08 7.17
C VAL A 213 21.77 -6.26 8.01
N GLN A 214 22.41 -6.03 9.15
CA GLN A 214 22.83 -7.10 10.06
C GLN A 214 21.62 -7.90 10.58
N GLN A 215 20.54 -7.21 10.94
CA GLN A 215 19.31 -7.85 11.41
C GLN A 215 18.65 -8.67 10.28
N ALA A 216 18.57 -8.15 9.06
CA ALA A 216 18.02 -8.85 7.91
C ALA A 216 18.84 -10.12 7.55
N GLN A 217 20.17 -10.02 7.57
CA GLN A 217 21.06 -11.16 7.34
C GLN A 217 20.92 -12.24 8.42
N THR A 218 20.72 -11.85 9.68
CA THR A 218 20.48 -12.79 10.78
C THR A 218 19.16 -13.55 10.58
N LEU A 219 18.10 -12.85 10.16
CA LEU A 219 16.81 -13.47 9.85
C LEU A 219 16.91 -14.44 8.66
N ASN A 220 17.70 -14.10 7.63
CA ASN A 220 17.94 -15.00 6.50
C ASN A 220 18.58 -16.32 6.96
N GLN A 221 19.66 -16.24 7.74
CA GLN A 221 20.35 -17.41 8.25
C GLN A 221 19.46 -18.29 9.13
N GLN A 222 18.66 -17.69 10.02
CA GLN A 222 17.72 -18.43 10.87
C GLN A 222 16.68 -19.20 10.04
N ARG A 223 16.20 -18.58 8.95
CA ARG A 223 15.20 -19.21 8.07
C ARG A 223 15.80 -20.33 7.23
N GLU A 224 17.00 -20.14 6.69
CA GLU A 224 17.72 -21.19 5.96
C GLU A 224 17.97 -22.41 6.84
N GLN A 225 18.34 -22.21 8.11
CA GLN A 225 18.50 -23.29 9.08
C GLN A 225 17.18 -24.02 9.36
N GLN A 226 16.07 -23.30 9.52
CA GLN A 226 14.75 -23.91 9.70
C GLN A 226 14.35 -24.76 8.48
N VAL A 227 14.51 -24.22 7.26
CA VAL A 227 14.21 -24.95 6.03
C VAL A 227 15.09 -26.19 5.87
N ALA A 228 16.38 -26.10 6.21
CA ALA A 228 17.29 -27.24 6.18
C ALA A 228 16.86 -28.34 7.19
N LEU A 229 16.47 -27.97 8.41
CA LEU A 229 15.97 -28.90 9.42
C LEU A 229 14.65 -29.57 9.00
N GLU A 230 13.72 -28.81 8.42
CA GLU A 230 12.46 -29.34 7.88
C GLU A 230 12.68 -30.28 6.69
N ALA A 231 13.61 -29.94 5.80
CA ALA A 231 13.97 -30.80 4.67
C ALA A 231 14.57 -32.13 5.15
N GLN A 232 15.41 -32.09 6.19
CA GLN A 232 16.05 -33.27 6.76
C GLN A 232 15.05 -34.17 7.51
N GLN A 233 14.05 -33.59 8.18
CA GLN A 233 12.92 -34.33 8.77
C GLN A 233 12.07 -34.99 7.67
N ARG A 234 11.70 -34.25 6.62
CA ARG A 234 10.93 -34.82 5.49
C ARG A 234 11.66 -35.96 4.77
N GLN A 235 12.98 -35.94 4.72
CA GLN A 235 13.78 -37.04 4.15
C GLN A 235 13.78 -38.28 5.04
N GLN A 236 13.75 -38.11 6.36
CA GLN A 236 13.62 -39.21 7.32
C GLN A 236 12.21 -39.81 7.33
N GLU A 237 11.18 -39.03 6.97
CA GLU A 237 9.78 -39.46 6.86
C GLU A 237 9.40 -40.01 5.47
N GLY A 238 10.37 -40.22 4.57
CA GLY A 238 10.20 -40.84 3.24
C GLY A 238 9.89 -42.36 3.26
N PRO A 239 9.51 -42.96 2.13
CA PRO A 239 8.40 -43.94 1.95
C PRO A 239 8.65 -45.36 2.50
N GLY A 240 8.85 -45.51 3.81
CA GLY A 240 9.07 -46.82 4.47
C GLY A 240 8.21 -47.11 5.71
N GLY A 241 7.35 -46.19 6.14
CA GLY A 241 6.69 -46.25 7.46
C GLY A 241 5.51 -47.22 7.65
N ARG A 242 5.13 -48.02 6.64
CA ARG A 242 4.14 -49.10 6.81
C ARG A 242 4.72 -50.44 6.35
N GLY A 243 5.70 -50.92 7.12
CA GLY A 243 5.93 -52.35 7.25
C GLY A 243 4.67 -52.98 7.84
N ALA A 244 3.94 -53.75 7.03
CA ALA A 244 2.98 -54.71 7.53
C ALA A 244 3.67 -55.67 8.51
N PRO A 245 2.95 -56.17 9.52
CA PRO A 245 3.01 -57.58 9.84
C PRO A 245 1.73 -58.24 9.32
N VAL A 246 1.96 -59.14 8.38
CA VAL A 246 1.11 -60.27 8.05
C VAL A 246 1.17 -61.26 9.23
N MET A 247 0.01 -61.84 9.54
CA MET A 247 -0.24 -63.12 10.22
C MET A 247 -0.12 -63.23 11.75
N GLY A 248 -1.18 -63.84 12.30
CA GLY A 248 -1.40 -64.28 13.67
C GLY A 248 -2.87 -64.57 13.87
#